data_AF-A0A2V9IBU2-F1
#
_entry.id   AF-A0A2V9IBU2-F1
#
_cell.length_a   1.000
_cell.length_b   1.000
_cell.length_c   1.000
_cell.angle_alpha   90.00
_cell.angle_beta   90.00
_cell.angle_gamma   90.00
#
_symmetry.space_group_name_H-M   'P 1'
#
loop_
_entity.id
_entity.type
_entity.pdbx_description
1 polymer ?
#
loop_
_entity_poly.entity_id
_entity_poly.type
_entity_poly.pdbx_seq_one_letter_code
_entity_poly.pdbx_strand_id
1 'polypeptide(L)'
;GDSALTAPVGEISEPLRKLLRVTEESLGLAIEKVKLKHHLGDVSATVQQYVEKNGFNVVREFVGHGIGRELHEEPQVPNYGRAGHGPVLKEGMVLAIEPMVTSGSNELRVLGDNWTAVTLDGGYSAHFEHMVAVTRNGPDVLTRLEG
;
A
#
# COMPACT_ATOMS: atom_id res chain seq x y z
N GLY A 1 -6.21 9.16 11.84
CA GLY A 1 -5.00 9.42 11.06
C GLY A 1 -4.24 8.12 11.06
N ASP A 2 -3.89 7.58 9.91
CA ASP A 2 -3.20 6.30 9.78
C ASP A 2 -2.04 6.42 8.79
N SER A 3 -0.89 5.87 9.16
CA SER A 3 0.36 6.05 8.42
C SER A 3 1.44 5.13 8.98
N ALA A 4 2.21 4.56 8.08
CA ALA A 4 3.33 3.69 8.37
C ALA A 4 4.51 3.99 7.44
N LEU A 5 5.71 3.74 7.93
CA LEU A 5 6.94 3.82 7.13
C LEU A 5 7.91 2.73 7.56
N THR A 6 8.69 2.23 6.61
CA THR A 6 9.81 1.34 6.89
C THR A 6 11.12 2.12 6.82
N ALA A 7 11.82 2.26 7.95
CA ALA A 7 13.10 2.95 8.02
C ALA A 7 14.28 1.97 8.17
N PRO A 8 15.40 2.19 7.48
CA PRO A 8 16.62 1.42 7.72
C PRO A 8 17.24 1.80 9.06
N VAL A 9 17.75 0.81 9.80
CA VAL A 9 18.55 1.03 11.01
C VAL A 9 20.01 0.73 10.69
N GLY A 10 20.83 1.79 10.58
CA GLY A 10 22.23 1.67 10.17
C GLY A 10 22.41 1.40 8.67
N GLU A 11 23.50 0.72 8.32
CA GLU A 11 23.76 0.33 6.93
C GLU A 11 23.01 -0.96 6.57
N ILE A 12 22.28 -0.92 5.46
CA ILE A 12 21.55 -2.06 4.91
C ILE A 12 22.11 -2.46 3.54
N SER A 13 21.91 -3.73 3.18
CA SER A 13 22.34 -4.29 1.90
C SER A 13 21.54 -3.72 0.72
N GLU A 14 22.13 -3.77 -0.49
CA GLU A 14 21.45 -3.31 -1.72
C GLU A 14 20.09 -3.98 -1.98
N PRO A 15 19.90 -5.30 -1.77
CA PRO A 15 18.57 -5.91 -1.91
C PRO A 15 17.52 -5.30 -0.97
N LEU A 16 17.89 -4.98 0.27
CA LEU A 16 16.98 -4.32 1.22
C LEU A 16 16.69 -2.88 0.81
N ARG A 17 17.70 -2.14 0.34
CA ARG A 17 17.50 -0.78 -0.20
C ARG A 17 16.52 -0.80 -1.37
N LYS A 18 16.64 -1.79 -2.25
CA LYS A 18 15.72 -1.98 -3.37
C LYS A 18 14.30 -2.31 -2.89
N LEU A 19 14.15 -3.18 -1.88
CA LEU A 19 12.84 -3.51 -1.30
C LEU A 19 12.13 -2.26 -0.74
N LEU A 20 12.82 -1.48 0.11
CA LEU A 20 12.27 -0.25 0.67
C LEU A 20 11.87 0.74 -0.43
N ARG A 21 12.78 1.01 -1.37
CA ARG A 21 12.55 1.92 -2.48
C ARG A 21 11.35 1.50 -3.34
N VAL A 22 11.27 0.22 -3.73
CA VAL A 22 10.17 -0.25 -4.57
C VAL A 22 8.83 -0.16 -3.85
N THR A 23 8.80 -0.43 -2.55
CA THR A 23 7.58 -0.33 -1.75
C THR A 23 7.10 1.12 -1.68
N GLU A 24 7.98 2.06 -1.35
CA GLU A 24 7.68 3.49 -1.28
C GLU A 24 7.29 4.08 -2.65
N GLU A 25 8.03 3.75 -3.72
CA GLU A 25 7.70 4.18 -5.09
C GLU A 25 6.35 3.60 -5.55
N SER A 26 6.01 2.38 -5.16
CA SER A 26 4.70 1.79 -5.49
C SER A 26 3.55 2.55 -4.85
N LEU A 27 3.71 3.01 -3.61
CA LEU A 27 2.76 3.88 -2.93
C LEU A 27 2.61 5.18 -3.70
N GLY A 28 3.72 5.87 -4.00
CA GLY A 28 3.69 7.12 -4.76
C GLY A 28 2.97 7.01 -6.11
N LEU A 29 3.27 5.97 -6.89
CA LEU A 29 2.62 5.71 -8.18
C LEU A 29 1.12 5.39 -8.03
N ALA A 30 0.74 4.67 -6.97
CA ALA A 30 -0.66 4.36 -6.69
C ALA A 30 -1.45 5.61 -6.29
N ILE A 31 -0.86 6.51 -5.49
CA ILE A 31 -1.44 7.81 -5.11
C ILE A 31 -1.76 8.64 -6.37
N GLU A 32 -0.91 8.64 -7.39
CA GLU A 32 -1.17 9.33 -8.66
C GLU A 32 -2.43 8.85 -9.41
N LYS A 33 -2.92 7.65 -9.09
CA LYS A 33 -4.16 7.08 -9.64
C LYS A 33 -5.41 7.47 -8.85
N VAL A 34 -5.27 8.07 -7.68
CA VAL A 34 -6.38 8.50 -6.82
C VAL A 34 -6.98 9.79 -7.40
N LYS A 35 -7.81 9.63 -8.43
CA LYS A 35 -8.42 10.70 -9.22
C LYS A 35 -9.89 10.42 -9.44
N LEU A 36 -10.67 11.48 -9.61
CA LEU A 36 -12.09 11.35 -9.94
C LEU A 36 -12.29 10.50 -11.19
N LYS A 37 -13.31 9.64 -11.16
CA LYS A 37 -13.69 8.70 -12.24
C LYS A 37 -12.72 7.54 -12.46
N HIS A 38 -11.55 7.51 -11.81
CA HIS A 38 -10.75 6.30 -11.76
C HIS A 38 -11.45 5.26 -10.89
N HIS A 39 -11.08 4.01 -11.06
CA HIS A 39 -11.53 2.91 -10.24
C HIS A 39 -10.49 2.57 -9.18
N LEU A 40 -10.94 2.04 -8.04
CA LEU A 40 -10.03 1.53 -7.00
C LEU A 40 -9.05 0.49 -7.55
N GLY A 41 -9.48 -0.36 -8.49
CA GLY A 41 -8.61 -1.31 -9.17
C GLY A 41 -7.49 -0.68 -9.99
N ASP A 42 -7.58 0.59 -10.37
CA ASP A 42 -6.46 1.32 -10.99
C ASP A 42 -5.33 1.58 -9.98
N VAL A 43 -5.68 1.88 -8.72
CA VAL A 43 -4.74 2.03 -7.60
C VAL A 43 -4.10 0.68 -7.31
N SER A 44 -4.91 -0.34 -7.06
CA SER A 44 -4.46 -1.69 -6.72
C SER A 44 -3.59 -2.33 -7.80
N ALA A 45 -3.98 -2.22 -9.07
CA ALA A 45 -3.20 -2.77 -10.19
C ALA A 45 -1.87 -2.05 -10.36
N THR A 46 -1.80 -0.75 -10.06
CA THR A 46 -0.56 0.02 -10.15
C THR A 46 0.47 -0.47 -9.14
N VAL A 47 0.06 -0.72 -7.88
CA VAL A 47 0.92 -1.30 -6.84
C VAL A 47 1.47 -2.64 -7.32
N GLN A 48 0.58 -3.59 -7.65
CA GLN A 48 0.98 -4.93 -8.05
C GLN A 48 1.92 -4.94 -9.25
N GLN A 49 1.57 -4.23 -10.33
CA GLN A 49 2.37 -4.20 -11.55
C GLN A 49 3.77 -3.64 -11.28
N TYR A 50 3.87 -2.60 -10.46
CA TYR A 50 5.17 -2.01 -10.14
C TYR A 50 6.03 -2.94 -9.29
N VAL A 51 5.43 -3.54 -8.26
CA VAL A 51 6.10 -4.45 -7.32
C VAL A 51 6.57 -5.72 -8.04
N GLU A 52 5.68 -6.39 -8.77
CA GLU A 52 5.99 -7.64 -9.48
C GLU A 52 7.00 -7.42 -10.61
N LYS A 53 6.92 -6.31 -11.36
CA LYS A 53 7.92 -5.94 -12.37
C LYS A 53 9.33 -5.78 -11.78
N ASN A 54 9.44 -5.41 -10.51
CA ASN A 54 10.70 -5.25 -9.82
C ASN A 54 11.22 -6.53 -9.15
N GLY A 55 10.50 -7.66 -9.28
CA GLY A 55 10.90 -8.97 -8.77
C GLY A 55 10.55 -9.20 -7.30
N PHE A 56 9.52 -8.50 -6.79
CA PHE A 56 8.99 -8.67 -5.44
C PHE A 56 7.52 -9.11 -5.50
N ASN A 57 6.93 -9.42 -4.35
CA ASN A 57 5.54 -9.85 -4.26
C ASN A 57 4.71 -8.93 -3.36
N VAL A 58 3.41 -8.87 -3.62
CA VAL A 58 2.44 -8.14 -2.78
C VAL A 58 1.73 -9.12 -1.84
N VAL A 59 1.61 -8.74 -0.57
CA VAL A 59 0.76 -9.41 0.41
C VAL A 59 -0.70 -9.33 -0.05
N ARG A 60 -1.47 -10.40 0.17
CA ARG A 60 -2.88 -10.47 -0.29
C ARG A 60 -3.90 -10.58 0.84
N GLU A 61 -3.44 -10.96 2.02
CA GLU A 61 -4.24 -11.18 3.23
C GLU A 61 -4.55 -9.87 3.95
N PHE A 62 -3.70 -8.86 3.79
CA PHE A 62 -3.85 -7.52 4.33
C PHE A 62 -3.93 -6.50 3.21
N VAL A 63 -4.84 -5.55 3.37
CA VAL A 63 -5.22 -4.57 2.36
C VAL A 63 -5.50 -3.25 3.04
N GLY A 64 -5.38 -2.16 2.28
CA GLY A 64 -5.83 -0.87 2.74
C GLY A 64 -7.33 -0.78 2.90
N HIS A 65 -7.79 0.39 3.30
CA HIS A 65 -9.18 0.60 3.69
C HIS A 65 -9.63 2.04 3.42
N GLY A 66 -10.95 2.23 3.41
CA GLY A 66 -11.53 3.55 3.63
C GLY A 66 -11.23 3.99 5.06
N ILE A 67 -11.07 5.29 5.26
CA ILE A 67 -10.79 5.85 6.59
C ILE A 67 -11.49 7.19 6.75
N GLY A 68 -12.09 7.43 7.91
CA GLY A 68 -12.82 8.67 8.14
C GLY A 68 -13.25 8.84 9.59
N ARG A 69 -14.47 8.37 9.89
CA ARG A 69 -15.03 8.40 11.25
C ARG A 69 -14.53 7.21 12.06
N GLU A 70 -14.50 6.04 11.44
CA GLU A 70 -13.87 4.83 11.96
C GLU A 70 -12.47 4.69 11.38
N LEU A 71 -11.62 3.94 12.10
CA LEU A 71 -10.25 3.69 11.66
C LEU A 71 -10.22 2.88 10.36
N HIS A 72 -11.00 1.80 10.30
CA HIS A 72 -11.17 0.97 9.10
C HIS A 72 -12.62 1.02 8.63
N GLU A 73 -12.84 1.46 7.40
CA GLU A 73 -14.14 1.52 6.71
C GLU A 73 -14.03 0.93 5.29
N GLU A 74 -15.17 0.72 4.64
CA GLU A 74 -15.18 0.45 3.20
C GLU A 74 -14.76 1.69 2.40
N PRO A 75 -14.16 1.53 1.20
CA PRO A 75 -13.87 0.26 0.55
C PRO A 75 -12.55 -0.36 1.05
N GLN A 76 -12.45 -1.69 1.02
CA GLN A 76 -11.13 -2.33 1.01
C GLN A 76 -10.30 -1.87 -0.20
N VAL A 77 -9.00 -1.64 0.02
CA VAL A 77 -8.02 -1.17 -0.96
C VAL A 77 -6.91 -2.21 -1.13
N PRO A 78 -7.12 -3.29 -1.90
CA PRO A 78 -6.09 -4.31 -2.09
C PRO A 78 -4.83 -3.75 -2.76
N ASN A 79 -3.68 -4.33 -2.43
CA ASN A 79 -2.39 -4.05 -3.10
C ASN A 79 -2.24 -4.80 -4.44
N TYR A 80 -3.32 -5.43 -4.90
CA TYR A 80 -3.40 -6.25 -6.12
C TYR A 80 -4.76 -6.12 -6.79
N GLY A 81 -4.81 -6.28 -8.11
CA GLY A 81 -6.08 -6.19 -8.81
C GLY A 81 -5.95 -5.89 -10.29
N ARG A 82 -7.08 -5.49 -10.88
CA ARG A 82 -7.19 -5.21 -12.31
C ARG A 82 -7.65 -3.77 -12.52
N ALA A 83 -6.94 -3.05 -13.39
CA ALA A 83 -7.30 -1.70 -13.79
C ALA A 83 -8.76 -1.63 -14.31
N GLY A 84 -9.46 -0.54 -14.00
CA GLY A 84 -10.86 -0.31 -14.34
C GLY A 84 -11.89 -1.17 -13.56
N HIS A 85 -11.48 -1.88 -12.50
CA HIS A 85 -12.39 -2.71 -11.68
C HIS A 85 -12.60 -2.12 -10.29
N GLY A 86 -13.70 -2.51 -9.64
CA GLY A 86 -14.03 -2.03 -8.29
C GLY A 86 -14.73 -0.66 -8.30
N PRO A 87 -14.95 -0.07 -7.11
CA PRO A 87 -15.70 1.17 -6.96
C PRO A 87 -15.02 2.34 -7.68
N VAL A 88 -15.84 3.22 -8.24
CA VAL A 88 -15.38 4.49 -8.81
C VAL A 88 -15.02 5.44 -7.67
N LEU A 89 -13.84 6.04 -7.75
CA LEU A 89 -13.36 7.04 -6.82
C LEU A 89 -14.16 8.35 -6.96
N LYS A 90 -14.67 8.84 -5.84
CA LYS A 90 -15.51 10.03 -5.74
C LYS A 90 -14.88 11.03 -4.80
N GLU A 91 -15.16 12.30 -5.06
CA GLU A 91 -14.72 13.41 -4.20
C GLU A 91 -15.16 13.18 -2.75
N GLY A 92 -14.24 13.44 -1.82
CA GLY A 92 -14.48 13.30 -0.37
C GLY A 92 -14.24 11.88 0.17
N MET A 93 -13.98 10.88 -0.68
CA MET A 93 -13.43 9.61 -0.22
C MET A 93 -12.01 9.82 0.32
N VAL A 94 -11.68 9.13 1.40
CA VAL A 94 -10.33 9.08 1.95
C VAL A 94 -9.94 7.61 2.08
N LEU A 95 -8.76 7.28 1.56
CA LEU A 95 -8.25 5.92 1.47
C LEU A 95 -6.91 5.82 2.18
N ALA A 96 -6.74 4.80 3.02
CA ALA A 96 -5.43 4.29 3.41
C ALA A 96 -4.90 3.43 2.27
N ILE A 97 -3.82 3.89 1.64
CA ILE A 97 -3.11 3.14 0.59
C ILE A 97 -1.81 2.68 1.22
N GLU A 98 -1.66 1.35 1.34
CA GLU A 98 -0.69 0.78 2.26
C GLU A 98 0.05 -0.45 1.69
N PRO A 99 0.89 -0.28 0.65
CA PRO A 99 1.63 -1.38 0.07
C PRO A 99 2.44 -2.16 1.11
N MET A 100 2.18 -3.46 1.19
CA MET A 100 2.96 -4.44 1.93
C MET A 100 3.65 -5.36 0.93
N VAL A 101 4.97 -5.28 0.85
CA VAL A 101 5.77 -5.94 -0.19
C VAL A 101 6.75 -6.90 0.46
N THR A 102 6.90 -8.10 -0.13
CA THR A 102 7.81 -9.15 0.36
C THR A 102 8.92 -9.43 -0.65
N SER A 103 10.10 -9.82 -0.15
CA SER A 103 11.25 -10.21 -0.96
C SER A 103 11.22 -11.65 -1.46
N GLY A 104 10.37 -12.48 -0.85
CA GLY A 104 10.21 -13.91 -1.14
C GLY A 104 8.74 -14.23 -1.42
N SER A 105 8.18 -15.21 -0.73
CA SER A 105 6.76 -15.59 -0.83
C SER A 105 5.82 -14.44 -0.43
N ASN A 106 4.63 -14.39 -1.04
CA ASN A 106 3.53 -13.55 -0.57
C ASN A 106 2.71 -14.21 0.55
N GLU A 107 2.92 -15.50 0.82
CA GLU A 107 2.18 -16.23 1.85
C GLU A 107 2.64 -15.80 3.24
N LEU A 108 1.65 -15.57 4.12
CA LEU A 108 1.89 -15.15 5.50
C LEU A 108 1.40 -16.22 6.50
N ARG A 109 1.95 -16.15 7.71
CA ARG A 109 1.38 -16.81 8.89
C ARG A 109 1.28 -15.83 10.05
N VAL A 110 0.21 -15.93 10.82
CA VAL A 110 0.05 -15.20 12.08
C VAL A 110 0.66 -16.02 13.21
N LEU A 111 1.46 -15.38 14.06
CA LEU A 111 2.10 -16.03 15.20
C LEU A 111 1.10 -16.30 16.33
N GLY A 112 1.56 -17.02 17.36
CA GLY A 112 0.71 -17.42 18.51
C GLY A 112 0.18 -16.26 19.36
N ASP A 113 0.64 -15.03 19.11
CA ASP A 113 0.09 -13.81 19.71
C ASP A 113 -1.21 -13.33 19.02
N ASN A 114 -1.58 -13.94 17.89
CA ASN A 114 -2.73 -13.58 17.03
C ASN A 114 -2.64 -12.19 16.37
N TRP A 115 -1.46 -11.57 16.35
CA TRP A 115 -1.26 -10.23 15.79
C TRP A 115 -0.09 -10.18 14.82
N THR A 116 1.04 -10.78 15.18
CA THR A 116 2.26 -10.66 14.38
C THR A 116 2.12 -11.52 13.13
N ALA A 117 2.05 -10.87 11.97
CA ALA A 117 2.14 -11.53 10.68
C ALA A 117 3.60 -11.61 10.20
N VAL A 118 4.03 -12.79 9.81
CA VAL A 118 5.36 -13.02 9.23
C VAL A 118 5.23 -13.74 7.89
N THR A 119 6.19 -13.51 6.99
CA THR A 119 6.33 -14.28 5.75
C THR A 119 6.54 -15.75 6.07
N LEU A 120 5.90 -16.63 5.30
CA LEU A 120 5.98 -18.08 5.54
C LEU A 120 7.41 -18.61 5.33
N ASP A 121 8.15 -18.01 4.40
CA ASP A 121 9.53 -18.37 4.06
C ASP A 121 10.60 -17.64 4.89
N GLY A 122 10.20 -16.72 5.78
CA GLY A 122 11.13 -15.91 6.57
C GLY A 122 11.84 -14.81 5.77
N GLY A 123 11.39 -14.51 4.54
CA GLY A 123 11.89 -13.39 3.74
C GLY A 123 11.54 -12.03 4.35
N TYR A 124 12.22 -10.98 3.90
CA TYR A 124 11.98 -9.62 4.37
C TYR A 124 10.69 -9.04 3.80
N SER A 125 10.05 -8.14 4.55
CA SER A 125 8.94 -7.32 4.08
C SER A 125 9.19 -5.84 4.35
N ALA A 126 8.54 -4.98 3.58
CA ALA A 126 8.47 -3.55 3.81
C ALA A 126 7.03 -3.07 3.65
N HIS A 127 6.71 -2.01 4.38
CA HIS A 127 5.40 -1.41 4.43
C HIS A 127 5.49 0.11 4.51
N PHE A 128 4.70 0.78 3.68
CA PHE A 128 4.52 2.23 3.69
C PHE A 128 3.05 2.52 3.50
N GLU A 129 2.57 3.58 4.13
CA GLU A 129 1.15 3.93 4.09
C GLU A 129 0.96 5.43 4.12
N HIS A 130 -0.03 5.88 3.35
CA HIS A 130 -0.60 7.21 3.51
C HIS A 130 -2.13 7.21 3.43
N MET A 131 -2.72 8.13 4.18
CA MET A 131 -4.09 8.57 3.95
C MET A 131 -4.15 9.56 2.79
N VAL A 132 -5.03 9.30 1.84
CA VAL A 132 -5.18 10.09 0.64
C VAL A 132 -6.64 10.46 0.42
N ALA A 133 -6.94 11.75 0.40
CA ALA A 133 -8.25 12.26 0.03
C ALA A 133 -8.36 12.39 -1.49
N VAL A 134 -9.48 11.89 -2.03
CA VAL A 134 -9.87 12.12 -3.43
C VAL A 134 -10.47 13.52 -3.52
N THR A 135 -9.80 14.42 -4.24
CA THR A 135 -10.30 15.79 -4.45
C THR A 135 -10.49 16.11 -5.93
N ARG A 136 -11.12 17.25 -6.24
CA ARG A 136 -11.21 17.79 -7.61
C ARG A 136 -9.85 18.17 -8.19
N ASN A 137 -8.87 18.51 -7.35
CA ASN A 137 -7.55 18.95 -7.78
C ASN A 137 -6.55 17.79 -7.92
N GLY A 138 -6.99 16.55 -7.65
CA GLY A 138 -6.15 15.36 -7.60
C GLY A 138 -6.08 14.77 -6.18
N PRO A 139 -5.15 13.83 -5.95
CA PRO A 139 -4.93 13.28 -4.61
C PRO A 139 -4.40 14.35 -3.66
N ASP A 140 -4.93 14.37 -2.44
CA ASP A 140 -4.38 15.14 -1.33
C ASP A 140 -3.87 14.18 -0.24
N VAL A 141 -2.57 14.22 0.04
CA VAL A 141 -1.91 13.30 0.98
C VAL A 141 -1.94 13.91 2.37
N LEU A 142 -2.80 13.38 3.23
CA LEU A 142 -3.15 13.98 4.52
C LEU A 142 -2.11 13.71 5.62
N THR A 143 -1.25 12.72 5.40
CA THR A 143 -0.28 12.22 6.40
C THR A 143 1.17 12.51 6.00
N ARG A 144 1.38 13.39 5.02
CA ARG A 144 2.71 13.83 4.65
C ARG A 144 3.24 14.75 5.76
N LEU A 145 4.49 14.53 6.17
CA LEU A 145 5.17 15.49 7.05
C LEU A 145 5.32 16.82 6.30
N GLU A 146 4.92 17.91 6.95
CA GLU A 146 5.26 19.25 6.48
C GLU A 146 6.79 19.43 6.57
N GLY A 147 7.39 19.89 5.48
CA GLY A 147 8.81 20.23 5.41
C GLY A 147 9.01 21.73 5.47
#